data_AF-A0A3D1B052-F1
#
_entry.id   AF-A0A3D1B052-F1
#
_cell.length_a   1.000
_cell.length_b   1.000
_cell.length_c   1.000
_cell.angle_alpha   90.00
_cell.angle_beta   90.00
_cell.angle_gamma   90.00
#
_symmetry.space_group_name_H-M   'P 1'
#
loop_
_entity.id
_entity.type
_entity.pdbx_description
1 polymer ?
#
loop_
_entity_poly.entity_id
_entity_poly.type
_entity_poly.pdbx_seq_one_letter_code
_entity_poly.pdbx_strand_id
1 'polypeptide(L)'
;RTAGEADDSYQWQEYLLFNPYHGFRYLTEYNGHWNFVRTLQALPEPIFKRQVRYAGEAYTRLSEADASTSYVIGEFPWQVRVGEVVQVKDYVHTPRLLSSESTAAETVWSLGTYITGAEIWKAFALQGASPAAVGVFENQPSPYVGKIGSLWKTSLGLIAAALVLTALVSVMAGTKDIYTQNFALTTAAAVTAPFEVGGFVSNLQIVTRNHGSESLYVRYSLIDQQNGHATIFGRDVYRDDIATVPSVGRGRYYIRAEADRLPASFDIRVRRGVPSMAFFWITALLLLAPPVARTWQKLSFEKRRWQENSA
;
A
#
# COMPACT_ATOMS: atom_id res chain seq x y z
N ARG A 1 16.28 14.70 31.24
CA ARG A 1 16.30 16.05 30.62
C ARG A 1 14.93 16.34 30.02
N THR A 2 14.63 17.61 29.76
CA THR A 2 13.34 18.05 29.19
C THR A 2 13.59 19.05 28.06
N ALA A 3 12.92 18.91 26.92
CA ALA A 3 12.93 19.87 25.80
C ALA A 3 11.50 20.22 25.37
N GLY A 4 11.27 21.42 24.85
CA GLY A 4 9.93 21.90 24.43
C GLY A 4 9.15 22.68 25.51
N GLU A 5 8.01 23.25 25.12
CA GLU A 5 7.11 24.00 26.02
C GLU A 5 6.14 23.07 26.77
N ALA A 6 5.51 23.57 27.84
CA ALA A 6 4.83 22.73 28.84
C ALA A 6 3.80 21.71 28.31
N ASP A 7 3.10 22.00 27.21
CA ASP A 7 2.09 21.10 26.61
C ASP A 7 2.68 20.08 25.62
N ASP A 8 3.85 20.37 25.05
CA ASP A 8 4.59 19.53 24.08
C ASP A 8 6.00 19.16 24.60
N SER A 9 6.16 19.01 25.92
CA SER A 9 7.47 18.76 26.50
C SER A 9 7.91 17.30 26.35
N TYR A 10 9.08 17.09 25.77
CA TYR A 10 9.74 15.80 25.63
C TYR A 10 10.64 15.57 26.83
N GLN A 11 10.47 14.44 27.52
CA GLN A 11 11.31 14.05 28.65
C GLN A 11 11.99 12.72 28.37
N TRP A 12 13.31 12.70 28.46
CA TRP A 12 14.11 11.48 28.32
C TRP A 12 15.06 11.31 29.50
N GLN A 13 15.46 10.07 29.72
CA GLN A 13 16.39 9.66 30.76
C GLN A 13 17.75 9.38 30.14
N GLU A 14 18.81 9.74 30.87
CA GLU A 14 20.18 9.43 30.50
C GLU A 14 20.83 8.68 31.66
N TYR A 15 21.45 7.54 31.35
CA TYR A 15 22.13 6.70 32.32
C TYR A 15 23.61 6.64 31.97
N LEU A 16 24.47 6.96 32.94
CA LEU A 16 25.91 6.81 32.79
C LEU A 16 26.32 5.36 33.07
N LEU A 17 27.07 4.78 32.15
CA LEU A 17 27.72 3.49 32.31
C LEU A 17 29.22 3.71 32.44
N PHE A 18 29.82 3.09 33.45
CA PHE A 18 31.27 3.07 33.63
C PHE A 18 31.82 1.67 33.40
N ASN A 19 32.89 1.58 32.62
CA ASN A 19 33.71 0.38 32.52
C ASN A 19 35.19 0.77 32.70
N PRO A 20 35.95 0.08 33.57
CA PRO A 20 37.34 0.44 33.85
C PRO A 20 38.28 0.30 32.65
N TYR A 21 37.92 -0.50 31.64
CA TYR A 21 38.72 -0.74 30.43
C TYR A 21 38.21 0.04 29.21
N HIS A 22 36.90 0.32 29.14
CA HIS A 22 36.26 0.95 27.97
C HIS A 22 35.80 2.40 28.22
N GLY A 23 35.98 2.90 29.44
CA GLY A 23 35.60 4.24 29.86
C GLY A 23 34.09 4.41 30.01
N PHE A 24 33.61 5.63 29.75
CA PHE A 24 32.21 6.00 29.91
C PHE A 24 31.39 5.74 28.65
N ARG A 25 30.15 5.28 28.85
CA ARG A 25 29.10 5.18 27.83
C ARG A 25 27.80 5.67 28.43
N TYR A 26 26.83 5.95 27.58
CA TYR A 26 25.51 6.38 28.03
C TYR A 26 24.43 5.49 27.47
N LEU A 27 23.35 5.34 28.21
CA LEU A 27 22.08 4.90 27.67
C LEU A 27 21.14 6.09 27.67
N THR A 28 20.41 6.29 26.58
CA THR A 28 19.26 7.20 26.58
C THR A 28 17.99 6.40 26.42
N GLU A 29 16.95 6.81 27.14
CA GLU A 29 15.63 6.18 27.10
C GLU A 29 14.56 7.23 26.88
N TYR A 30 13.66 6.96 25.95
CA TYR A 30 12.47 7.76 25.70
C TYR A 30 11.32 6.85 25.28
N ASN A 31 10.24 6.81 26.07
CA ASN A 31 9.03 6.02 25.78
C ASN A 31 9.31 4.55 25.42
N GLY A 32 10.26 3.91 26.10
CA GLY A 32 10.69 2.54 25.88
C GLY A 32 11.64 2.34 24.70
N HIS A 33 12.03 3.41 23.99
CA HIS A 33 13.09 3.39 22.98
C HIS A 33 14.44 3.67 23.63
N TRP A 34 15.44 2.85 23.29
CA TRP A 34 16.76 2.92 23.91
C TRP A 34 17.87 3.20 22.89
N ASN A 35 18.88 3.93 23.32
CA ASN A 35 20.14 4.10 22.58
C ASN A 35 21.34 3.80 23.45
N PHE A 36 22.32 3.14 22.86
CA PHE A 36 23.67 3.04 23.41
C PHE A 36 24.56 4.11 22.78
N VAL A 37 25.05 5.03 23.60
CA VAL A 37 25.69 6.27 23.16
C VAL A 37 27.16 6.31 23.57
N ARG A 38 28.00 6.79 22.65
CA ARG A 38 29.40 7.13 22.90
C ARG A 38 29.68 8.56 22.44
N THR A 39 30.54 9.27 23.16
CA THR A 39 31.06 10.56 22.71
C THR A 39 32.01 10.39 21.53
N LEU A 40 32.09 11.41 20.68
CA LEU A 40 32.97 11.44 19.52
C LEU A 40 34.22 12.25 19.82
N GLN A 41 35.34 11.79 19.27
CA GLN A 41 36.59 12.54 19.27
C GLN A 41 36.80 13.33 17.98
N ALA A 42 36.16 12.90 16.89
CA ALA A 42 36.23 13.56 15.59
C ALA A 42 34.90 14.26 15.29
N LEU A 43 34.99 15.47 14.75
CA LEU A 43 33.83 16.27 14.37
C LEU A 43 33.23 15.74 13.05
N PRO A 44 31.89 15.66 12.93
CA PRO A 44 31.24 15.43 11.65
C PRO A 44 31.49 16.56 10.64
N GLU A 45 31.61 16.21 9.37
CA GLU A 45 31.84 17.16 8.28
C GLU A 45 30.50 17.70 7.75
N PRO A 46 30.29 19.01 7.62
CA PRO A 46 29.08 19.53 7.00
C PRO A 46 29.04 19.18 5.50
N ILE A 47 27.92 18.65 5.01
CA ILE A 47 27.73 18.32 3.57
C ILE A 47 26.84 19.38 2.91
N PHE A 48 25.64 19.57 3.45
CA PHE A 48 24.60 20.45 2.92
C PHE A 48 23.74 20.99 4.07
N LYS A 49 22.79 21.88 3.78
CA LYS A 49 21.84 22.38 4.79
C LYS A 49 21.16 21.19 5.50
N ARG A 50 21.26 21.15 6.84
CA ARG A 50 20.72 20.08 7.70
C ARG A 50 21.36 18.69 7.48
N GLN A 51 22.55 18.57 6.86
CA GLN A 51 23.22 17.28 6.68
C GLN A 51 24.70 17.32 7.07
N VAL A 52 25.14 16.27 7.77
CA VAL A 52 26.53 16.07 8.18
C VAL A 52 27.01 14.68 7.75
N ARG A 53 28.33 14.54 7.54
CA ARG A 53 29.01 13.27 7.27
C ARG A 53 29.80 12.84 8.48
N TYR A 54 29.68 11.58 8.85
CA TYR A 54 30.56 10.98 9.84
C TYR A 54 30.85 9.54 9.45
N ALA A 55 32.12 9.13 9.53
CA ALA A 55 32.56 7.78 9.20
C ALA A 55 32.05 7.26 7.82
N GLY A 56 32.02 8.14 6.82
CA GLY A 56 31.59 7.80 5.45
C GLY A 56 30.09 7.89 5.19
N GLU A 57 29.26 8.09 6.22
CA GLU A 57 27.80 8.10 6.11
C GLU A 57 27.21 9.49 6.26
N ALA A 58 26.12 9.76 5.54
CA ALA A 58 25.41 11.02 5.58
C ALA A 58 24.22 10.94 6.55
N TYR A 59 24.17 11.85 7.51
CA TYR A 59 23.11 11.97 8.50
C TYR A 59 22.29 13.22 8.22
N THR A 60 20.97 13.13 8.40
CA THR A 60 20.04 14.25 8.15
C THR A 60 19.43 14.74 9.46
N ARG A 61 19.44 16.05 9.69
CA ARG A 61 18.89 16.67 10.90
C ARG A 61 17.39 16.50 10.99
N LEU A 62 16.95 15.81 12.02
CA LEU A 62 15.57 15.50 12.32
C LEU A 62 14.97 16.55 13.26
N SER A 63 15.65 16.83 14.37
CA SER A 63 15.23 17.74 15.44
C SER A 63 16.28 18.82 15.75
N GLU A 64 15.83 19.94 16.30
CA GLU A 64 16.65 20.99 16.92
C GLU A 64 15.88 21.62 18.08
N ALA A 65 16.36 21.44 19.31
CA ALA A 65 15.66 21.93 20.50
C ALA A 65 16.63 22.38 21.60
N ASP A 66 16.18 23.32 22.43
CA ASP A 66 16.86 23.66 23.67
C ASP A 66 16.41 22.69 24.78
N ALA A 67 17.37 21.95 25.32
CA ALA A 67 17.15 20.92 26.33
C ALA A 67 17.62 21.42 27.69
N SER A 68 16.80 21.22 28.73
CA SER A 68 17.12 21.56 30.11
C SER A 68 17.31 20.32 30.99
N THR A 69 18.26 20.39 31.92
CA THR A 69 18.42 19.35 32.94
C THR A 69 17.38 19.55 34.05
N SER A 70 16.36 18.71 34.07
CA SER A 70 15.27 18.76 35.06
C SER A 70 15.58 18.05 36.38
N TYR A 71 16.37 16.98 36.33
CA TYR A 71 16.70 16.16 37.49
C TYR A 71 18.03 15.43 37.27
N VAL A 72 18.82 15.24 38.33
CA VAL A 72 20.06 14.47 38.32
C VAL A 72 20.24 13.73 39.64
N ILE A 73 20.71 12.49 39.56
CA ILE A 73 21.04 11.65 40.71
C ILE A 73 22.23 10.76 40.38
N GLY A 74 23.14 10.56 41.34
CA GLY A 74 24.32 9.70 41.21
C GLY A 74 25.63 10.46 41.00
N GLU A 75 26.62 9.75 40.45
CA GLU A 75 27.97 10.26 40.23
C GLU A 75 28.24 10.45 38.74
N PHE A 76 28.84 11.59 38.38
CA PHE A 76 29.18 11.96 37.01
C PHE A 76 30.64 12.41 36.95
N PRO A 77 31.35 12.20 35.83
CA PRO A 77 32.75 12.62 35.70
C PRO A 77 32.91 14.13 35.54
N TRP A 78 31.80 14.89 35.52
CA TRP A 78 31.75 16.35 35.58
C TRP A 78 30.56 16.81 36.43
N GLN A 79 30.51 18.10 36.76
CA GLN A 79 29.40 18.68 37.52
C GLN A 79 28.20 18.97 36.61
N VAL A 80 27.14 18.16 36.73
CA VAL A 80 25.84 18.42 36.08
C VAL A 80 25.01 19.36 36.95
N ARG A 81 24.40 20.41 36.37
CA ARG A 81 23.55 21.36 37.10
C ARG A 81 22.09 21.29 36.64
N VAL A 82 21.17 21.20 37.59
CA VAL A 82 19.73 21.35 37.31
C VAL A 82 19.47 22.76 36.79
N GLY A 83 18.67 22.86 35.73
CA GLY A 83 18.39 24.11 35.02
C GLY A 83 19.43 24.48 33.95
N GLU A 84 20.50 23.70 33.78
CA GLU A 84 21.43 23.89 32.67
C GLU A 84 20.72 23.63 31.34
N VAL A 85 20.87 24.58 30.40
CA VAL A 85 20.26 24.54 29.08
C VAL A 85 21.34 24.36 28.02
N VAL A 86 21.13 23.40 27.12
CA VAL A 86 22.00 23.12 25.98
C VAL A 86 21.17 23.06 24.71
N GLN A 87 21.71 23.58 23.61
CA GLN A 87 21.08 23.40 22.30
C GLN A 87 21.44 22.01 21.77
N VAL A 88 20.43 21.20 21.48
CA VAL A 88 20.57 19.85 20.94
C VAL A 88 20.13 19.83 19.49
N LYS A 89 20.92 19.18 18.62
CA LYS A 89 20.53 18.86 17.25
C LYS A 89 20.79 17.40 16.97
N ASP A 90 19.74 16.68 16.58
CA ASP A 90 19.85 15.27 16.27
C ASP A 90 19.80 15.01 14.77
N TYR A 91 20.74 14.22 14.28
CA TYR A 91 20.93 13.84 12.89
C TYR A 91 20.83 12.33 12.75
N VAL A 92 19.88 11.86 11.94
CA VAL A 92 19.55 10.44 11.84
C VAL A 92 20.18 9.77 10.62
N HIS A 93 20.73 8.58 10.83
CA HIS A 93 20.98 7.55 9.82
C HIS A 93 20.74 6.18 10.48
N THR A 94 19.49 5.69 10.46
CA THR A 94 19.08 4.46 11.17
C THR A 94 20.05 3.29 10.93
N PRO A 95 20.44 2.51 11.96
CA PRO A 95 20.04 2.59 13.38
C PRO A 95 20.81 3.64 14.21
N ARG A 96 21.55 4.57 13.59
CA ARG A 96 22.42 5.51 14.27
C ARG A 96 21.81 6.91 14.38
N LEU A 97 22.14 7.58 15.46
CA LEU A 97 21.78 8.95 15.78
C LEU A 97 23.05 9.72 16.14
N LEU A 98 23.31 10.81 15.43
CA LEU A 98 24.35 11.76 15.80
C LEU A 98 23.69 12.93 16.52
N SER A 99 24.14 13.21 17.74
CA SER A 99 23.61 14.32 18.53
C SER A 99 24.73 15.33 18.75
N SER A 100 24.44 16.61 18.50
CA SER A 100 25.33 17.70 18.90
C SER A 100 24.70 18.48 20.04
N GLU A 101 25.40 18.59 21.16
CA GLU A 101 25.03 19.42 22.29
C GLU A 101 25.94 20.65 22.32
N SER A 102 25.36 21.84 22.21
CA SER A 102 26.10 23.11 22.13
C SER A 102 25.75 24.01 23.30
N THR A 103 26.78 24.54 23.96
CA THR A 103 26.71 25.66 24.89
C THR A 103 27.42 26.88 24.28
N ALA A 104 27.47 27.99 25.02
CA ALA A 104 28.28 29.14 24.63
C ALA A 104 29.81 28.85 24.61
N ALA A 105 30.26 27.83 25.34
CA ALA A 105 31.68 27.52 25.51
C ALA A 105 32.16 26.38 24.62
N GLU A 106 31.33 25.36 24.41
CA GLU A 106 31.73 24.13 23.72
C GLU A 106 30.59 23.47 22.95
N THR A 107 30.96 22.58 22.03
CA THR A 107 30.02 21.68 21.36
C THR A 107 30.54 20.26 21.44
N VAL A 108 29.74 19.38 22.03
CA VAL A 108 30.04 17.96 22.18
C VAL A 108 29.20 17.18 21.17
N TRP A 109 29.84 16.23 20.50
CA TRP A 109 29.16 15.31 19.60
C TRP A 109 29.12 13.91 20.19
N SER A 110 28.00 13.24 20.03
CA SER A 110 27.82 11.85 20.43
C SER A 110 27.18 11.04 19.31
N LEU A 111 27.42 9.73 19.34
CA LEU A 111 26.82 8.76 18.43
C LEU A 111 26.03 7.74 19.26
N GLY A 112 24.73 7.77 19.11
CA GLY A 112 23.79 6.76 19.59
C GLY A 112 23.57 5.66 18.56
N THR A 113 23.48 4.43 19.04
CA THR A 113 23.01 3.27 18.26
C THR A 113 21.74 2.74 18.91
N TYR A 114 20.68 2.63 18.13
CA TYR A 114 19.40 2.09 18.60
C TYR A 114 19.60 0.66 19.11
N ILE A 115 19.10 0.41 20.31
CA ILE A 115 19.09 -0.90 20.96
C ILE A 115 17.69 -1.15 21.50
N THR A 116 17.21 -2.39 21.46
CA THR A 116 15.87 -2.70 21.94
C THR A 116 15.84 -2.77 23.47
N GLY A 117 14.69 -2.45 24.08
CA GLY A 117 14.50 -2.66 25.52
C GLY A 117 14.77 -4.11 25.94
N ALA A 118 14.43 -5.09 25.11
CA ALA A 118 14.71 -6.50 25.37
C ALA A 118 16.22 -6.80 25.44
N GLU A 119 17.02 -6.17 24.58
CA GLU A 119 18.48 -6.30 24.64
C GLU A 119 19.07 -5.66 25.90
N ILE A 120 18.54 -4.50 26.33
CA ILE A 120 18.92 -3.86 27.60
C ILE A 120 18.57 -4.76 28.79
N TRP A 121 17.34 -5.27 28.86
CA TRP A 121 16.90 -6.17 29.93
C TRP A 121 17.79 -7.40 30.04
N LYS A 122 18.11 -7.99 28.88
CA LYS A 122 19.01 -9.14 28.81
C LYS A 122 20.43 -8.77 29.26
N ALA A 123 20.97 -7.64 28.82
CA ALA A 123 22.34 -7.23 29.14
C ALA A 123 22.55 -6.98 30.64
N PHE A 124 21.53 -6.45 31.34
CA PHE A 124 21.59 -6.16 32.77
C PHE A 124 20.95 -7.24 33.65
N ALA A 125 20.53 -8.38 33.07
CA ALA A 125 19.84 -9.47 33.76
C ALA A 125 18.64 -8.99 34.60
N LEU A 126 17.87 -8.04 34.06
CA LEU A 126 16.70 -7.49 34.72
C LEU A 126 15.54 -8.49 34.71
N GLN A 127 14.74 -8.48 35.77
CA GLN A 127 13.57 -9.33 35.88
C GLN A 127 12.40 -8.79 35.04
N GLY A 128 11.56 -9.69 34.54
CA GLY A 128 10.39 -9.35 33.72
C GLY A 128 10.72 -8.99 32.27
N ALA A 129 9.78 -8.31 31.61
CA ALA A 129 9.94 -7.82 30.24
C ALA A 129 10.17 -6.31 30.24
N SER A 130 10.95 -5.82 29.27
CA SER A 130 11.09 -4.38 29.04
C SER A 130 9.75 -3.76 28.67
N PRO A 131 9.47 -2.52 29.10
CA PRO A 131 8.33 -1.75 28.60
C PRO A 131 8.29 -1.75 27.08
N ALA A 132 7.08 -1.86 26.52
CA ALA A 132 6.90 -1.77 25.08
C ALA A 132 7.22 -0.35 24.62
N ALA A 133 7.98 -0.24 23.54
CA ALA A 133 8.29 1.05 22.94
C ALA A 133 7.02 1.67 22.34
N VAL A 134 6.78 2.96 22.61
CA VAL A 134 5.59 3.71 22.18
C VAL A 134 5.98 4.76 21.17
N GLY A 135 5.30 4.77 20.02
CA GLY A 135 5.57 5.71 18.93
C GLY A 135 6.63 5.20 17.94
N VAL A 136 7.18 6.12 17.16
CA VAL A 136 8.28 5.89 16.23
C VAL A 136 9.45 6.80 16.57
N PHE A 137 10.48 6.22 17.16
CA PHE A 137 11.68 6.98 17.55
C PHE A 137 12.60 7.31 16.38
N GLU A 138 13.38 8.37 16.56
CA GLU A 138 14.25 8.99 15.57
C GLU A 138 15.06 7.98 14.75
N ASN A 139 15.90 7.19 15.41
CA ASN A 139 16.78 6.23 14.75
C ASN A 139 16.25 4.78 14.79
N GLN A 140 14.98 4.57 15.14
CA GLN A 140 14.37 3.23 15.13
C GLN A 140 14.42 2.62 13.72
N PRO A 141 15.01 1.42 13.54
CA PRO A 141 14.99 0.74 12.26
C PRO A 141 13.57 0.47 11.77
N SER A 142 13.31 0.76 10.49
CA SER A 142 12.00 0.44 9.91
C SER A 142 11.84 -1.09 9.80
N PRO A 143 10.73 -1.67 10.30
CA PRO A 143 10.47 -3.11 10.19
C PRO A 143 10.15 -3.55 8.75
N TYR A 144 10.05 -2.61 7.81
CA TYR A 144 9.66 -2.84 6.42
C TYR A 144 10.83 -2.83 5.44
N VAL A 145 12.08 -2.76 5.91
CA VAL A 145 13.28 -2.76 5.06
C VAL A 145 13.51 -4.15 4.45
N GLY A 146 13.95 -4.17 3.19
CA GLY A 146 14.53 -5.36 2.56
C GLY A 146 13.60 -6.34 1.83
N LYS A 147 12.26 -6.20 1.90
CA LYS A 147 11.34 -7.18 1.26
C LYS A 147 10.31 -6.60 0.29
N ILE A 148 10.14 -5.28 0.24
CA ILE A 148 9.12 -4.65 -0.61
C ILE A 148 9.44 -4.81 -2.10
N GLY A 149 10.72 -4.66 -2.52
CA GLY A 149 11.10 -4.81 -3.92
C GLY A 149 10.85 -6.22 -4.48
N SER A 150 11.14 -7.26 -3.68
CA SER A 150 10.83 -8.65 -4.05
C SER A 150 9.31 -8.90 -4.13
N LEU A 151 8.55 -8.29 -3.21
CA LEU A 151 7.08 -8.38 -3.22
C LEU A 151 6.47 -7.75 -4.48
N TRP A 152 6.97 -6.59 -4.91
CA TRP A 152 6.53 -5.98 -6.17
C TRP A 152 6.88 -6.85 -7.39
N LYS A 153 8.11 -7.39 -7.46
CA LYS A 153 8.52 -8.28 -8.56
C LYS A 153 7.66 -9.53 -8.66
N THR A 154 7.38 -10.17 -7.52
CA THR A 154 6.54 -11.38 -7.47
C THR A 154 5.10 -11.09 -7.85
N SER A 155 4.48 -10.03 -7.30
CA SER A 155 3.13 -9.60 -7.69
C SER A 155 3.02 -9.28 -9.18
N LEU A 156 3.96 -8.52 -9.74
CA LEU A 156 3.96 -8.18 -11.17
C LEU A 156 4.18 -9.43 -12.05
N GLY A 157 5.06 -10.34 -11.64
CA GLY A 157 5.26 -11.62 -12.32
C GLY A 157 4.00 -12.48 -12.35
N LEU A 158 3.26 -12.55 -11.24
CA LEU A 158 1.98 -13.26 -11.16
C LEU A 158 0.89 -12.61 -12.02
N ILE A 159 0.84 -11.28 -12.07
CA ILE A 159 -0.09 -10.54 -12.94
C ILE A 159 0.21 -10.83 -14.41
N ALA A 160 1.49 -10.82 -14.80
CA ALA A 160 1.91 -11.17 -16.14
C ALA A 160 1.54 -12.63 -16.49
N ALA A 161 1.78 -13.57 -15.58
CA ALA A 161 1.37 -14.96 -15.76
C ALA A 161 -0.16 -15.12 -15.89
N ALA A 162 -0.94 -14.40 -15.08
CA ALA A 162 -2.40 -14.39 -15.16
C ALA A 162 -2.90 -13.80 -16.49
N LEU A 163 -2.22 -12.77 -17.02
CA LEU A 163 -2.54 -12.20 -18.33
C LEU A 163 -2.27 -13.22 -19.45
N VAL A 164 -1.12 -13.88 -19.42
CA VAL A 164 -0.76 -14.95 -20.38
C VAL A 164 -1.77 -16.09 -20.31
N LEU A 165 -2.14 -16.53 -19.11
CA LEU A 165 -3.16 -17.56 -18.92
C LEU A 165 -4.52 -17.13 -19.48
N THR A 166 -4.92 -15.88 -19.23
CA THR A 166 -6.18 -15.31 -19.74
C THR A 166 -6.17 -15.25 -21.27
N ALA A 167 -5.07 -14.84 -21.89
CA ALA A 167 -4.90 -14.84 -23.34
C ALA A 167 -4.95 -16.27 -23.91
N LEU A 168 -4.27 -17.22 -23.28
CA LEU A 168 -4.27 -18.63 -23.70
C LEU A 168 -5.68 -19.23 -23.65
N VAL A 169 -6.39 -19.04 -22.54
CA VAL A 169 -7.80 -19.45 -22.41
C VAL A 169 -8.66 -18.77 -23.45
N SER A 170 -8.39 -17.51 -23.78
CA SER A 170 -9.16 -16.78 -24.79
C SER A 170 -8.98 -17.33 -26.20
N VAL A 171 -7.76 -17.73 -26.55
CA VAL A 171 -7.47 -18.40 -27.83
C VAL A 171 -8.10 -19.81 -27.86
N MET A 172 -8.02 -20.55 -26.76
CA MET A 172 -8.55 -21.93 -26.68
C MET A 172 -10.09 -22.00 -26.60
N ALA A 173 -10.75 -21.03 -25.95
CA ALA A 173 -12.20 -21.00 -25.81
C ALA A 173 -12.91 -20.89 -27.18
N GLY A 174 -12.21 -20.33 -28.19
CA GLY A 174 -12.67 -20.32 -29.57
C GLY A 174 -14.04 -19.68 -29.71
N THR A 175 -14.18 -18.40 -29.35
CA THR A 175 -15.41 -17.62 -29.49
C THR A 175 -16.05 -17.86 -30.85
N LYS A 176 -17.31 -18.32 -30.86
CA LYS A 176 -18.05 -18.59 -32.10
C LYS A 176 -19.24 -17.67 -32.23
N ASP A 177 -19.36 -17.00 -33.36
CA ASP A 177 -20.60 -16.34 -33.77
C ASP A 177 -21.57 -17.44 -34.20
N ILE A 178 -22.65 -17.63 -33.44
CA ILE A 178 -23.63 -18.71 -33.63
C ILE A 178 -24.91 -18.25 -34.32
N TYR A 179 -25.21 -16.95 -34.28
CA TYR A 179 -26.38 -16.38 -34.92
C TYR A 179 -26.17 -14.90 -35.25
N THR A 180 -26.75 -14.43 -36.33
CA THR A 180 -26.76 -13.02 -36.73
C THR A 180 -28.10 -12.69 -37.38
N GLN A 181 -28.72 -11.58 -36.98
CA GLN A 181 -29.93 -11.11 -37.61
C GLN A 181 -30.04 -9.59 -37.58
N ASN A 182 -30.49 -9.03 -38.72
CA ASN A 182 -30.89 -7.64 -38.83
C ASN A 182 -32.37 -7.51 -38.48
N PHE A 183 -32.69 -6.55 -37.61
CA PHE A 183 -34.04 -6.16 -37.27
C PHE A 183 -34.39 -4.83 -37.95
N ALA A 184 -35.59 -4.79 -38.52
CA ALA A 184 -36.28 -3.58 -38.95
C ALA A 184 -37.69 -3.65 -38.36
N LEU A 185 -37.84 -3.16 -37.12
CA LEU A 185 -39.08 -3.24 -36.38
C LEU A 185 -40.03 -2.13 -36.83
N THR A 186 -41.19 -2.53 -37.36
CA THR A 186 -42.36 -1.67 -37.58
C THR A 186 -43.48 -1.93 -36.58
N THR A 187 -43.36 -3.02 -35.81
CA THR A 187 -44.26 -3.44 -34.72
C THR A 187 -43.49 -3.51 -33.40
N ALA A 188 -44.22 -3.53 -32.28
CA ALA A 188 -43.63 -3.46 -30.94
C ALA A 188 -42.60 -4.57 -30.60
N ALA A 189 -42.68 -5.72 -31.27
CA ALA A 189 -41.77 -6.84 -31.06
C ALA A 189 -41.47 -7.58 -32.37
N ALA A 190 -40.31 -8.23 -32.43
CA ALA A 190 -40.03 -9.29 -33.41
C ALA A 190 -39.32 -10.47 -32.74
N VAL A 191 -39.37 -11.61 -33.40
CA VAL A 191 -38.78 -12.87 -32.93
C VAL A 191 -37.83 -13.40 -33.99
N THR A 192 -36.67 -13.91 -33.58
CA THR A 192 -35.71 -14.57 -34.47
C THR A 192 -36.20 -15.94 -34.91
N ALA A 193 -35.60 -16.47 -35.98
CA ALA A 193 -35.65 -17.92 -36.20
C ALA A 193 -34.95 -18.64 -35.02
N PRO A 194 -35.36 -19.87 -34.67
CA PRO A 194 -34.63 -20.68 -33.70
C PRO A 194 -33.21 -20.98 -34.18
N PHE A 195 -32.25 -20.92 -33.27
CA PHE A 195 -30.84 -21.24 -33.50
C PHE A 195 -30.30 -22.22 -32.47
N GLU A 196 -29.28 -22.98 -32.87
CA GLU A 196 -28.69 -24.04 -32.07
C GLU A 196 -27.53 -23.51 -31.21
N VAL A 197 -27.58 -23.79 -29.92
CA VAL A 197 -26.49 -23.60 -28.98
C VAL A 197 -25.86 -24.97 -28.72
N GLY A 198 -24.73 -25.26 -29.34
CA GLY A 198 -24.01 -26.54 -29.17
C GLY A 198 -23.02 -26.54 -28.01
N GLY A 199 -22.35 -27.68 -27.75
CA GLY A 199 -21.24 -27.81 -26.78
C GLY A 199 -21.62 -27.83 -25.30
N PHE A 200 -20.64 -27.59 -24.40
CA PHE A 200 -20.87 -27.49 -22.95
C PHE A 200 -21.57 -26.18 -22.55
N VAL A 201 -22.09 -26.13 -21.32
CA VAL A 201 -22.67 -24.90 -20.74
C VAL A 201 -21.66 -23.76 -20.82
N SER A 202 -22.06 -22.61 -21.35
CA SER A 202 -21.19 -21.45 -21.57
C SER A 202 -21.97 -20.15 -21.59
N ASN A 203 -21.29 -19.00 -21.56
CA ASN A 203 -21.96 -17.73 -21.71
C ASN A 203 -22.34 -17.48 -23.18
N LEU A 204 -23.44 -16.74 -23.37
CA LEU A 204 -23.80 -16.12 -24.65
C LEU A 204 -23.64 -14.61 -24.53
N GLN A 205 -22.97 -14.01 -25.50
CA GLN A 205 -22.95 -12.56 -25.69
C GLN A 205 -23.86 -12.17 -26.84
N ILE A 206 -24.69 -11.18 -26.61
CA ILE A 206 -25.56 -10.58 -27.62
C ILE A 206 -25.02 -9.18 -27.86
N VAL A 207 -24.31 -9.04 -28.98
CA VAL A 207 -23.78 -7.77 -29.46
C VAL A 207 -24.88 -7.12 -30.26
N THR A 208 -25.35 -5.97 -29.81
CA THR A 208 -26.36 -5.17 -30.52
C THR A 208 -25.69 -3.98 -31.15
N ARG A 209 -25.97 -3.72 -32.42
CA ARG A 209 -25.57 -2.50 -33.11
C ARG A 209 -26.80 -1.74 -33.56
N ASN A 210 -26.97 -0.54 -33.06
CA ASN A 210 -28.04 0.36 -33.43
C ASN A 210 -27.66 1.12 -34.71
N HIS A 211 -28.57 1.18 -35.68
CA HIS A 211 -28.38 1.94 -36.91
C HIS A 211 -29.03 3.34 -36.88
N GLY A 212 -29.76 3.66 -35.80
CA GLY A 212 -30.33 4.99 -35.57
C GLY A 212 -29.29 6.01 -35.05
N SER A 213 -29.68 7.28 -35.06
CA SER A 213 -28.88 8.39 -34.52
C SER A 213 -29.03 8.62 -33.02
N GLU A 214 -30.10 8.07 -32.43
CA GLU A 214 -30.44 8.21 -31.00
C GLU A 214 -30.32 6.87 -30.27
N SER A 215 -30.24 6.91 -28.94
CA SER A 215 -30.27 5.70 -28.13
C SER A 215 -31.59 4.95 -28.29
N LEU A 216 -31.51 3.63 -28.39
CA LEU A 216 -32.63 2.72 -28.51
C LEU A 216 -32.65 1.79 -27.31
N TYR A 217 -33.75 1.73 -26.56
CA TYR A 217 -33.89 0.72 -25.53
C TYR A 217 -34.48 -0.54 -26.14
N VAL A 218 -33.76 -1.65 -26.04
CA VAL A 218 -34.21 -2.96 -26.52
C VAL A 218 -34.30 -3.92 -25.35
N ARG A 219 -35.49 -4.49 -25.15
CA ARG A 219 -35.72 -5.61 -24.24
C ARG A 219 -35.60 -6.91 -25.01
N TYR A 220 -34.71 -7.78 -24.55
CA TYR A 220 -34.50 -9.10 -25.09
C TYR A 220 -35.03 -10.17 -24.15
N SER A 221 -35.64 -11.19 -24.74
CA SER A 221 -35.99 -12.43 -24.06
C SER A 221 -35.35 -13.58 -24.83
N LEU A 222 -34.34 -14.22 -24.24
CA LEU A 222 -33.74 -15.45 -24.75
C LEU A 222 -34.55 -16.63 -24.20
N ILE A 223 -35.23 -17.37 -25.08
CA ILE A 223 -36.15 -18.44 -24.68
C ILE A 223 -35.63 -19.79 -25.15
N ASP A 224 -35.54 -20.74 -24.22
CA ASP A 224 -35.27 -22.15 -24.50
C ASP A 224 -36.52 -22.83 -25.05
N GLN A 225 -36.41 -23.44 -26.23
CA GLN A 225 -37.55 -24.05 -26.91
C GLN A 225 -38.06 -25.32 -26.22
N GLN A 226 -37.21 -26.03 -25.46
CA GLN A 226 -37.58 -27.32 -24.87
C GLN A 226 -38.34 -27.18 -23.56
N ASN A 227 -37.90 -26.26 -22.70
CA ASN A 227 -38.46 -26.08 -21.35
C ASN A 227 -39.20 -24.75 -21.18
N GLY A 228 -39.15 -23.85 -22.18
CA GLY A 228 -39.80 -22.53 -22.14
C GLY A 228 -39.14 -21.53 -21.20
N HIS A 229 -37.99 -21.86 -20.60
CA HIS A 229 -37.28 -20.96 -19.69
C HIS A 229 -36.79 -19.72 -20.46
N ALA A 230 -37.21 -18.55 -20.01
CA ALA A 230 -36.90 -17.27 -20.63
C ALA A 230 -35.98 -16.44 -19.73
N THR A 231 -34.82 -16.05 -20.26
CA THR A 231 -33.93 -15.06 -19.62
C THR A 231 -34.18 -13.71 -20.25
N ILE A 232 -34.69 -12.76 -19.46
CA ILE A 232 -35.10 -11.43 -19.92
C ILE A 232 -34.09 -10.39 -19.44
N PHE A 233 -33.67 -9.49 -20.32
CA PHE A 233 -32.77 -8.37 -20.00
C PHE A 233 -33.00 -7.22 -20.96
N GLY A 234 -32.80 -5.98 -20.50
CA GLY A 234 -32.93 -4.77 -21.31
C GLY A 234 -31.59 -4.06 -21.48
N ARG A 235 -31.42 -3.38 -22.62
CA ARG A 235 -30.20 -2.61 -22.94
C ARG A 235 -30.55 -1.27 -23.58
N ASP A 236 -29.90 -0.22 -23.11
CA ASP A 236 -29.86 1.08 -23.77
C ASP A 236 -28.72 1.10 -24.77
N VAL A 237 -29.04 1.07 -26.05
CA VAL A 237 -28.06 0.93 -27.14
C VAL A 237 -27.92 2.26 -27.87
N TYR A 238 -26.85 2.99 -27.61
CA TYR A 238 -26.55 4.20 -28.38
C TYR A 238 -26.01 3.85 -29.77
N ARG A 239 -24.87 3.14 -29.84
CA ARG A 239 -24.26 2.70 -31.10
C ARG A 239 -24.01 1.20 -31.11
N ASP A 240 -23.21 0.72 -30.17
CA ASP A 240 -22.98 -0.70 -29.93
C ASP A 240 -23.16 -0.98 -28.44
N ASP A 241 -23.73 -2.13 -28.09
CA ASP A 241 -23.84 -2.62 -26.72
C ASP A 241 -23.63 -4.14 -26.67
N ILE A 242 -23.18 -4.66 -25.52
CA ILE A 242 -22.94 -6.09 -25.30
C ILE A 242 -23.68 -6.55 -24.05
N ALA A 243 -24.66 -7.44 -24.24
CA ALA A 243 -25.28 -8.17 -23.15
C ALA A 243 -24.61 -9.55 -22.99
N THR A 244 -24.21 -9.92 -21.78
CA THR A 244 -23.72 -11.28 -21.49
C THR A 244 -24.75 -12.04 -20.66
N VAL A 245 -25.23 -13.17 -21.18
CA VAL A 245 -26.07 -14.13 -20.46
C VAL A 245 -25.17 -15.26 -19.97
N PRO A 246 -25.00 -15.44 -18.65
CA PRO A 246 -24.17 -16.51 -18.11
C PRO A 246 -24.85 -17.88 -18.24
N SER A 247 -24.05 -18.94 -18.26
CA SER A 247 -24.50 -20.32 -18.02
C SER A 247 -25.63 -20.82 -18.93
N VAL A 248 -25.56 -20.54 -20.23
CA VAL A 248 -26.51 -21.07 -21.22
C VAL A 248 -26.11 -22.49 -21.61
N GLY A 249 -27.05 -23.42 -21.45
CA GLY A 249 -26.89 -24.82 -21.80
C GLY A 249 -26.97 -25.08 -23.31
N ARG A 250 -26.73 -26.34 -23.69
CA ARG A 250 -26.96 -26.77 -25.06
C ARG A 250 -28.46 -26.86 -25.34
N GLY A 251 -28.90 -26.47 -26.53
CA GLY A 251 -30.31 -26.54 -26.92
C GLY A 251 -30.67 -25.60 -28.07
N ARG A 252 -31.96 -25.59 -28.42
CA ARG A 252 -32.53 -24.63 -29.38
C ARG A 252 -33.09 -23.43 -28.66
N TYR A 253 -32.66 -22.25 -29.08
CA TYR A 253 -33.08 -20.99 -28.50
C TYR A 253 -33.61 -20.06 -29.59
N TYR A 254 -34.49 -19.15 -29.21
CA TYR A 254 -34.87 -18.01 -30.04
C TYR A 254 -34.90 -16.75 -29.18
N ILE A 255 -34.70 -15.60 -29.82
CA ILE A 255 -34.69 -14.30 -29.16
C ILE A 255 -35.93 -13.53 -29.59
N ARG A 256 -36.69 -13.03 -28.61
CA ARG A 256 -37.69 -11.98 -28.83
C ARG A 256 -37.05 -10.64 -28.47
N ALA A 257 -37.12 -9.68 -29.38
CA ALA A 257 -36.63 -8.32 -29.19
C ALA A 257 -37.80 -7.33 -29.25
N GLU A 258 -37.86 -6.43 -28.28
CA GLU A 258 -38.89 -5.40 -28.15
C GLU A 258 -38.20 -4.04 -28.03
N ALA A 259 -38.57 -3.10 -28.90
CA ALA A 259 -38.04 -1.74 -28.87
C ALA A 259 -39.02 -0.80 -28.20
N ASP A 260 -38.49 0.18 -27.45
CA ASP A 260 -39.28 1.26 -26.85
C ASP A 260 -39.83 2.25 -27.90
N ARG A 261 -39.15 2.38 -29.04
CA ARG A 261 -39.49 3.30 -30.12
C ARG A 261 -39.48 2.61 -31.48
N LEU A 262 -40.36 3.08 -32.38
CA LEU A 262 -40.53 2.56 -33.73
C LEU A 262 -40.57 3.71 -34.75
N PRO A 263 -40.10 3.51 -35.99
CA PRO A 263 -39.41 2.32 -36.47
C PRO A 263 -38.00 2.20 -35.85
N ALA A 264 -37.55 0.97 -35.60
CA ALA A 264 -36.21 0.72 -35.06
C ALA A 264 -35.41 -0.20 -36.01
N SER A 265 -34.14 0.15 -36.25
CA SER A 265 -33.23 -0.68 -37.03
C SER A 265 -31.94 -0.96 -36.26
N PHE A 266 -31.64 -2.24 -36.08
CA PHE A 266 -30.44 -2.70 -35.39
C PHE A 266 -30.07 -4.11 -35.84
N ASP A 267 -28.81 -4.51 -35.71
CA ASP A 267 -28.39 -5.90 -35.86
C ASP A 267 -28.01 -6.52 -34.51
N ILE A 268 -28.28 -7.82 -34.39
CA ILE A 268 -27.77 -8.62 -33.29
C ILE A 268 -26.77 -9.64 -33.82
N ARG A 269 -25.70 -9.84 -33.05
CA ARG A 269 -24.76 -10.95 -33.18
C ARG A 269 -24.68 -11.72 -31.89
N VAL A 270 -25.03 -13.00 -31.95
CA VAL A 270 -24.95 -13.91 -30.81
C VAL A 270 -23.63 -14.65 -30.87
N ARG A 271 -22.79 -14.44 -29.86
CA ARG A 271 -21.50 -15.10 -29.69
C ARG A 271 -21.55 -16.07 -28.51
N ARG A 272 -20.88 -17.19 -28.63
CA ARG A 272 -20.76 -18.18 -27.57
C ARG A 272 -19.33 -18.31 -27.07
N GLY A 273 -19.18 -18.52 -25.77
CA GLY A 273 -17.91 -18.87 -25.13
C GLY A 273 -16.93 -17.70 -25.08
N VAL A 274 -17.43 -16.50 -24.79
CA VAL A 274 -16.60 -15.30 -24.77
C VAL A 274 -15.88 -15.18 -23.41
N PRO A 275 -14.54 -15.17 -23.39
CA PRO A 275 -13.77 -14.98 -22.16
C PRO A 275 -14.07 -13.63 -21.50
N SER A 276 -14.19 -13.62 -20.18
CA SER A 276 -14.38 -12.38 -19.41
C SER A 276 -13.04 -11.84 -18.90
N MET A 277 -12.71 -10.61 -19.28
CA MET A 277 -11.55 -9.89 -18.73
C MET A 277 -11.75 -9.44 -17.28
N ALA A 278 -12.98 -9.46 -16.76
CA ALA A 278 -13.26 -9.01 -15.39
C ALA A 278 -12.49 -9.83 -14.35
N PHE A 279 -12.39 -11.15 -14.55
CA PHE A 279 -11.65 -12.03 -13.63
C PHE A 279 -10.15 -11.72 -13.61
N PHE A 280 -9.57 -11.35 -14.74
CA PHE A 280 -8.18 -10.89 -14.81
C PHE A 280 -8.01 -9.62 -13.97
N TRP A 281 -8.86 -8.61 -14.17
CA TRP A 281 -8.75 -7.35 -13.43
C TRP A 281 -8.96 -7.51 -11.92
N ILE A 282 -9.92 -8.33 -11.50
CA ILE A 282 -10.11 -8.67 -10.08
C ILE A 282 -8.86 -9.34 -9.51
N THR A 283 -8.30 -10.33 -10.23
CA THR A 283 -7.08 -11.02 -9.81
C THR A 283 -5.90 -10.05 -9.72
N ALA A 284 -5.74 -9.18 -10.71
CA ALA A 284 -4.67 -8.18 -10.73
C ALA A 284 -4.76 -7.21 -9.54
N LEU A 285 -5.97 -6.74 -9.22
CA LEU A 285 -6.21 -5.90 -8.04
C LEU A 285 -5.85 -6.62 -6.73
N LEU A 286 -6.25 -7.88 -6.57
CA LEU A 286 -5.92 -8.69 -5.40
C LEU A 286 -4.40 -8.91 -5.26
N LEU A 287 -3.70 -9.15 -6.36
CA LEU A 287 -2.25 -9.35 -6.37
C LEU A 287 -1.46 -8.07 -6.08
N LEU A 288 -2.03 -6.89 -6.37
CA LEU A 288 -1.45 -5.59 -6.02
C LEU A 288 -1.67 -5.19 -4.57
N ALA A 289 -2.69 -5.73 -3.89
CA ALA A 289 -3.02 -5.31 -2.53
C ALA A 289 -1.86 -5.51 -1.52
N PRO A 290 -1.15 -6.66 -1.45
CA PRO A 290 -0.04 -6.84 -0.52
C PRO A 290 1.14 -5.87 -0.71
N PRO A 291 1.72 -5.68 -1.93
CA PRO A 291 2.82 -4.74 -2.11
C PRO A 291 2.41 -3.29 -1.87
N VAL A 292 1.18 -2.90 -2.24
CA VAL A 292 0.66 -1.56 -1.96
C VAL A 292 0.52 -1.34 -0.47
N ALA A 293 -0.10 -2.26 0.27
CA ALA A 293 -0.27 -2.15 1.71
C ALA A 293 1.07 -2.06 2.45
N ARG A 294 2.05 -2.90 2.10
CA ARG A 294 3.41 -2.85 2.70
C ARG A 294 4.16 -1.57 2.36
N THR A 295 4.02 -1.07 1.13
CA THR A 295 4.61 0.21 0.73
C THR A 295 4.00 1.36 1.52
N TRP A 296 2.68 1.36 1.68
CA TRP A 296 1.96 2.36 2.47
C TRP A 296 2.37 2.32 3.94
N GLN A 297 2.50 1.13 4.54
CA GLN A 297 3.00 0.96 5.92
C GLN A 297 4.43 1.49 6.10
N LYS A 298 5.32 1.27 5.12
CA LYS A 298 6.66 1.85 5.16
C LYS A 298 6.62 3.38 5.12
N LEU A 299 5.83 3.95 4.21
CA LEU A 299 5.71 5.40 4.08
C LEU A 299 5.07 6.04 5.31
N SER A 300 4.06 5.39 5.90
CA SER A 300 3.42 5.88 7.13
C SER A 300 4.34 5.79 8.34
N PHE A 301 5.22 4.79 8.40
CA PHE A 301 6.27 4.69 9.42
C PHE A 301 7.27 5.85 9.31
N GLU A 302 7.79 6.12 8.11
CA GLU A 302 8.69 7.25 7.88
C GLU A 302 8.00 8.58 8.19
N LYS A 303 6.75 8.77 7.71
CA LYS A 303 5.98 9.98 8.00
C LYS A 303 5.80 10.20 9.51
N ARG A 304 5.45 9.16 10.27
CA ARG A 304 5.33 9.24 11.73
C ARG A 304 6.65 9.59 12.40
N ARG A 305 7.76 8.99 11.99
CA ARG A 305 9.09 9.37 12.50
C ARG A 305 9.34 10.86 12.33
N TRP A 306 9.06 11.42 11.15
CA TRP A 306 9.25 12.85 10.92
C TRP A 306 8.28 13.68 11.78
N GLN A 307 7.01 13.31 11.88
CA GLN A 307 6.01 14.07 12.65
C GLN A 307 6.23 14.05 14.16
N GLU A 308 6.62 12.90 14.72
CA GLU A 308 6.77 12.71 16.17
C GLU A 308 8.07 13.31 16.71
N ASN A 309 9.08 13.49 15.85
CA ASN A 309 10.41 13.93 16.26
C ASN A 309 10.88 15.24 15.59
N SER A 310 10.08 15.86 14.71
CA SER A 310 10.41 17.19 14.19
C SER A 310 9.96 18.26 15.19
N ALA A 311 10.81 18.49 16.21
CA ALA A 311 10.79 19.71 17.02
C ALA A 311 11.86 20.69 16.48
#